data_AF-E6M107-F1
#
_entry.id   AF-E6M107-F1
#
_cell.length_a   1.000
_cell.length_b   1.000
_cell.length_c   1.000
_cell.angle_alpha   90.00
_cell.angle_beta   90.00
_cell.angle_gamma   90.00
#
_symmetry.space_group_name_H-M   'P 1'
#
loop_
_entity.id
_entity.type
_entity.pdbx_description
1 polymer ?
#
loop_
_entity_poly.entity_id
_entity_poly.type
_entity_poly.pdbx_seq_one_letter_code
_entity_poly.pdbx_strand_id
1 'polypeptide(L)'
;MVSYLWPPLPEKDPKKLREKVLAALSGAWQNALDEQDAILALRDTAPRVPYYRALERVKRFQGSIKAFQDEVDAQADDFLDMIAGEYARGAKHAAKCVGIGQVVWGNMNEYVFQSLASDSYADLLKMSETAGKTSREFAKIVRSQAAQTLWAAGTNETAVQAGRRFWKKLEENRIAVVIYRDGSRHQVADYAGMVARTKAKTAFNYGSLDVAESEDVQYMEVVDGANCGWDSHNSLDFADGSIRTLAECREYPLSHPNCKRSFIPVSRTLRREIRDAVRAEMEGDEDYEPALTIPALERFKQRKERLGIGQ
;
A
#
# COMPACT_ATOMS: atom_id res chain seq x y z
N MET A 1 13.68 -21.28 2.58
CA MET A 1 12.77 -20.62 3.54
C MET A 1 13.68 -19.80 4.45
N VAL A 2 13.76 -18.48 4.22
CA VAL A 2 14.68 -17.59 4.93
C VAL A 2 14.09 -17.39 6.33
N SER A 3 14.72 -17.92 7.38
CA SER A 3 14.29 -17.67 8.76
C SER A 3 14.91 -16.37 9.25
N TYR A 4 14.08 -15.35 9.42
CA TYR A 4 14.50 -14.11 10.06
C TYR A 4 14.72 -14.37 11.56
N LEU A 5 15.98 -14.29 12.00
CA LEU A 5 16.36 -14.40 13.41
C LEU A 5 16.03 -13.08 14.11
N TRP A 6 14.84 -13.04 14.71
CA TRP A 6 14.45 -12.03 15.68
C TRP A 6 15.10 -12.34 17.05
N PRO A 7 15.71 -11.39 17.80
CA PRO A 7 16.11 -10.01 17.50
C PRO A 7 17.64 -9.88 17.22
N PRO A 8 18.15 -8.76 16.65
CA PRO A 8 17.64 -7.41 16.89
C PRO A 8 16.94 -6.77 15.70
N LEU A 9 15.96 -5.94 16.07
CA LEU A 9 15.41 -4.89 15.22
C LEU A 9 16.52 -4.17 14.44
N PRO A 10 16.34 -3.93 13.14
CA PRO A 10 17.35 -3.25 12.36
C PRO A 10 17.61 -1.86 12.97
N GLU A 11 18.89 -1.51 13.17
CA GLU A 11 19.32 -0.16 13.59
C GLU A 11 19.03 0.89 12.51
N LYS A 12 18.67 0.45 11.31
CA LYS A 12 18.43 1.29 10.15
C LYS A 12 17.16 2.13 10.32
N ASP A 13 17.24 3.40 9.92
CA ASP A 13 16.09 4.31 9.91
C ASP A 13 15.03 3.83 8.89
N PRO A 14 13.81 3.45 9.33
CA PRO A 14 12.76 2.94 8.44
C PRO A 14 12.36 3.96 7.37
N LYS A 15 12.46 5.26 7.67
CA LYS A 15 12.15 6.32 6.70
C LYS A 15 13.17 6.31 5.56
N LYS A 16 14.46 6.18 5.87
CA LYS A 16 15.54 6.11 4.87
C LYS A 16 15.45 4.84 4.04
N LEU A 17 15.12 3.70 4.68
CA LEU A 17 14.88 2.45 3.97
C LEU A 17 13.73 2.58 2.97
N ARG A 18 12.61 3.17 3.40
CA ARG A 18 11.49 3.46 2.51
C ARG A 18 11.91 4.32 1.32
N GLU A 19 12.62 5.42 1.57
CA GLU A 19 13.10 6.30 0.50
C GLU A 19 14.04 5.57 -0.48
N LYS A 20 14.94 4.72 0.03
CA LYS A 20 15.84 3.88 -0.76
C LYS A 20 15.07 2.89 -1.64
N VAL A 21 14.18 2.10 -1.05
CA VAL A 21 13.38 1.09 -1.78
C VAL A 21 12.53 1.78 -2.86
N LEU A 22 11.89 2.90 -2.53
CA LEU A 22 11.07 3.63 -3.49
C LEU A 22 11.89 4.24 -4.63
N ALA A 23 13.07 4.79 -4.35
CA ALA A 23 13.95 5.32 -5.38
C ALA A 23 14.44 4.22 -6.34
N ALA A 24 14.85 3.07 -5.79
CA ALA A 24 15.30 1.92 -6.56
C ALA A 24 14.19 1.37 -7.49
N LEU A 25 13.01 1.09 -6.93
CA LEU A 25 11.88 0.56 -7.69
C LEU A 25 11.36 1.56 -8.73
N SER A 26 11.28 2.84 -8.38
CA SER A 26 10.83 3.89 -9.31
C SER A 26 11.83 4.09 -10.45
N GLY A 27 13.13 4.10 -10.15
CA GLY A 27 14.18 4.23 -11.16
C GLY A 27 14.20 3.04 -12.13
N ALA A 28 14.12 1.82 -11.62
CA ALA A 28 14.07 0.62 -12.46
C ALA A 28 12.81 0.59 -13.35
N TRP A 29 11.67 1.04 -12.84
CA TRP A 29 10.45 1.16 -13.62
C TRP A 29 10.51 2.27 -14.69
N GLN A 30 11.12 3.41 -14.37
CA GLN A 30 11.28 4.52 -15.31
C GLN A 30 12.05 4.09 -16.55
N ASN A 31 13.10 3.28 -16.41
CA ASN A 31 13.84 2.73 -17.55
C ASN A 31 12.94 1.92 -18.50
N ALA A 32 11.97 1.18 -17.96
CA ALA A 32 11.02 0.42 -18.76
C ALA A 32 10.00 1.32 -19.49
N LEU A 33 9.58 2.42 -18.85
CA LEU A 33 8.74 3.45 -19.49
C LEU A 33 9.49 4.18 -20.59
N ASP A 34 10.74 4.56 -20.36
CA ASP A 34 11.57 5.26 -21.35
C ASP A 34 11.78 4.40 -22.61
N GLU A 35 11.99 3.09 -22.46
CA GLU A 35 12.07 2.19 -23.62
C GLU A 35 10.70 1.97 -24.30
N GLN A 36 9.58 2.01 -23.58
CA GLN A 36 8.25 2.03 -24.19
C GLN A 36 8.05 3.31 -25.01
N ASP A 37 8.36 4.48 -24.44
CA ASP A 37 8.23 5.77 -25.12
C ASP A 37 9.15 5.85 -26.32
N ALA A 38 10.36 5.29 -26.23
CA ALA A 38 11.26 5.15 -27.38
C ALA A 38 10.67 4.26 -28.48
N ILE A 39 9.95 3.20 -28.14
CA ILE A 39 9.21 2.37 -29.13
C ILE A 39 8.08 3.18 -29.77
N LEU A 40 7.33 3.95 -28.99
CA LEU A 40 6.22 4.77 -29.48
C LEU A 40 6.70 5.93 -30.35
N ALA A 41 7.83 6.56 -30.00
CA ALA A 41 8.43 7.67 -30.75
C ALA A 41 8.93 7.27 -32.15
N LEU A 42 9.13 5.97 -32.40
CA LEU A 42 9.42 5.49 -33.76
C LEU A 42 8.26 5.82 -34.74
N ARG A 43 7.05 6.13 -34.24
CA ARG A 43 5.90 6.60 -35.04
C ARG A 43 6.25 7.79 -35.93
N ASP A 44 6.99 8.75 -35.39
CA ASP A 44 7.27 10.00 -36.08
C ASP A 44 8.39 9.85 -37.13
N THR A 45 8.98 8.65 -37.22
CA THR A 45 9.99 8.27 -38.22
C THR A 45 9.47 7.28 -39.27
N ALA A 46 8.18 6.96 -39.25
CA ALA A 46 7.52 6.17 -40.29
C ALA A 46 7.47 6.94 -41.63
N PRO A 47 7.68 6.30 -42.80
CA PRO A 47 7.70 4.85 -43.04
C PRO A 47 9.11 4.22 -43.04
N ARG A 48 10.15 4.96 -42.62
CA ARG A 48 11.56 4.55 -42.76
C ARG A 48 12.14 3.81 -41.57
N VAL A 49 11.33 3.47 -40.56
CA VAL A 49 11.82 2.75 -39.37
C VAL A 49 12.33 1.37 -39.78
N PRO A 50 13.64 1.11 -39.66
CA PRO A 50 14.14 -0.22 -39.96
C PRO A 50 13.64 -1.20 -38.90
N TYR A 51 13.01 -2.30 -39.33
CA TYR A 51 12.47 -3.36 -38.47
C TYR A 51 13.44 -3.80 -37.36
N TYR A 52 14.74 -3.85 -37.66
CA TYR A 52 15.78 -4.20 -36.69
C TYR A 52 15.84 -3.23 -35.50
N ARG A 53 15.61 -1.92 -35.70
CA ARG A 53 15.61 -0.92 -34.62
C ARG A 53 14.41 -1.10 -33.68
N ALA A 54 13.24 -1.42 -34.22
CA ALA A 54 12.06 -1.71 -33.40
C ALA A 54 12.26 -2.98 -32.55
N LEU A 55 12.80 -4.05 -33.14
CA LEU A 55 13.13 -5.27 -32.40
C LEU A 55 14.20 -5.05 -31.33
N GLU A 56 15.22 -4.25 -31.61
CA GLU A 56 16.26 -3.91 -30.64
C GLU A 56 15.66 -3.18 -29.43
N ARG A 57 14.79 -2.21 -29.66
CA ARG A 57 14.06 -1.50 -28.60
C ARG A 57 13.15 -2.43 -27.80
N VAL A 58 12.45 -3.37 -28.44
CA VAL A 58 11.67 -4.40 -27.73
C VAL A 58 12.56 -5.26 -26.83
N LYS A 59 13.76 -5.64 -27.28
CA LYS A 59 14.71 -6.39 -26.46
C LYS A 59 15.18 -5.58 -25.24
N ARG A 60 15.51 -4.30 -25.42
CA ARG A 60 15.89 -3.38 -24.33
C ARG A 60 14.75 -3.18 -23.33
N PHE A 61 13.53 -3.01 -23.83
CA PHE A 61 12.33 -2.95 -23.02
C PHE A 61 12.16 -4.22 -22.16
N GLN A 62 12.28 -5.41 -22.75
CA GLN A 62 12.23 -6.67 -21.99
C GLN A 62 13.36 -6.81 -20.96
N GLY A 63 14.57 -6.35 -21.31
CA GLY A 63 15.69 -6.29 -20.37
C GLY A 63 15.42 -5.37 -19.18
N SER A 64 14.80 -4.21 -19.41
CA SER A 64 14.44 -3.25 -18.37
C SER A 64 13.37 -3.80 -17.42
N ILE A 65 12.41 -4.57 -17.95
CA ILE A 65 11.43 -5.27 -17.12
C ILE A 65 12.10 -6.34 -16.27
N LYS A 66 13.01 -7.15 -16.84
CA LYS A 66 13.77 -8.12 -16.04
C LYS A 66 14.57 -7.42 -14.94
N ALA A 67 15.26 -6.33 -15.26
CA ALA A 67 16.00 -5.55 -14.28
C ALA A 67 15.10 -5.02 -13.15
N PHE A 68 13.88 -4.60 -13.45
CA PHE A 68 12.90 -4.24 -12.43
C PHE A 68 12.51 -5.42 -11.53
N GLN A 69 12.31 -6.62 -12.08
CA GLN A 69 12.03 -7.81 -11.27
C GLN A 69 13.22 -8.18 -10.38
N ASP A 70 14.44 -8.13 -10.94
CA ASP A 70 15.67 -8.40 -10.21
C ASP A 70 15.88 -7.34 -9.08
N GLU A 71 15.47 -6.09 -9.31
CA GLU A 71 15.52 -5.02 -8.29
C GLU A 71 14.49 -5.25 -7.16
N VAL A 72 13.28 -5.73 -7.48
CA VAL A 72 12.29 -6.13 -6.45
C VAL A 72 12.87 -7.18 -5.51
N ASP A 73 13.53 -8.20 -6.07
CA ASP A 73 14.19 -9.24 -5.26
C ASP A 73 15.36 -8.68 -4.45
N ALA A 74 16.16 -7.78 -5.04
CA ALA A 74 17.28 -7.14 -4.35
C ALA A 74 16.86 -6.23 -3.18
N GLN A 75 15.67 -5.61 -3.25
CA GLN A 75 15.13 -4.74 -2.21
C GLN A 75 14.30 -5.49 -1.15
N ALA A 76 14.11 -6.81 -1.27
CA ALA A 76 13.27 -7.58 -0.37
C ALA A 76 13.70 -7.43 1.10
N ASP A 77 15.00 -7.56 1.39
CA ASP A 77 15.53 -7.46 2.75
C ASP A 77 15.36 -6.05 3.34
N ASP A 78 15.65 -5.00 2.57
CA ASP A 78 15.49 -3.61 3.02
C ASP A 78 14.01 -3.25 3.22
N PHE A 79 13.11 -3.85 2.43
CA PHE A 79 11.68 -3.72 2.61
C PHE A 79 11.20 -4.43 3.89
N LEU A 80 11.70 -5.63 4.18
CA LEU A 80 11.42 -6.33 5.43
C LEU A 80 11.96 -5.57 6.65
N ASP A 81 13.18 -5.03 6.56
CA ASP A 81 13.77 -4.18 7.61
C ASP A 81 12.94 -2.92 7.86
N MET A 82 12.37 -2.32 6.80
CA MET A 82 11.46 -1.18 6.91
C MET A 82 10.20 -1.56 7.71
N ILE A 83 9.58 -2.71 7.40
CA ILE A 83 8.39 -3.20 8.11
C ILE A 83 8.71 -3.46 9.59
N ALA A 84 9.86 -4.09 9.88
CA ALA A 84 10.31 -4.37 11.24
C ALA A 84 10.51 -3.07 12.04
N GLY A 85 11.17 -2.09 11.42
CA GLY A 85 11.44 -0.80 12.03
C GLY A 85 10.17 0.03 12.28
N GLU A 86 9.18 -0.02 11.38
CA GLU A 86 7.90 0.68 11.57
C GLU A 86 7.04 0.03 12.65
N TYR A 87 7.00 -1.30 12.71
CA TYR A 87 6.39 -2.04 13.81
C TYR A 87 7.01 -1.64 15.15
N ALA A 88 8.35 -1.59 15.23
CA ALA A 88 9.06 -1.17 16.43
C ALA A 88 8.74 0.26 16.85
N ARG A 89 8.59 1.15 15.86
CA ARG A 89 8.24 2.56 16.09
C ARG A 89 6.83 2.67 16.68
N GLY A 90 5.88 1.86 16.22
CA GLY A 90 4.54 1.75 16.79
C GLY A 90 4.56 1.28 18.23
N ALA A 91 5.25 0.17 18.50
CA ALA A 91 5.39 -0.37 19.84
C ALA A 91 6.02 0.64 20.82
N LYS A 92 7.13 1.29 20.43
CA LYS A 92 7.78 2.34 21.24
C LYS A 92 6.87 3.55 21.47
N HIS A 93 6.06 3.91 20.48
CA HIS A 93 5.10 5.00 20.62
C HIS A 93 4.02 4.66 21.65
N ALA A 94 3.38 3.49 21.53
CA ALA A 94 2.38 3.03 22.49
C ALA A 94 2.97 2.86 23.90
N ALA A 95 4.18 2.32 24.02
CA ALA A 95 4.91 2.18 25.28
C ALA A 95 5.06 3.51 26.01
N LYS A 96 5.42 4.57 25.27
CA LYS A 96 5.48 5.93 25.81
C LYS A 96 4.11 6.45 26.27
N CYS A 97 3.04 6.13 25.54
CA CYS A 97 1.67 6.54 25.90
C CYS A 97 1.17 5.87 27.19
N VAL A 98 1.50 4.58 27.39
CA VAL A 98 1.10 3.83 28.59
C VAL A 98 2.08 4.00 29.76
N GLY A 99 3.24 4.61 29.52
CA GLY A 99 4.23 4.94 30.55
C GLY A 99 5.19 3.80 30.89
N ILE A 100 5.34 2.79 30.02
CA ILE A 100 6.36 1.75 30.19
C ILE A 100 7.68 2.19 29.56
N GLY A 101 8.77 2.03 30.31
CA GLY A 101 10.10 2.53 29.91
C GLY A 101 10.75 1.75 28.78
N GLN A 102 10.39 0.47 28.60
CA GLN A 102 10.92 -0.39 27.55
C GLN A 102 9.85 -1.38 27.06
N VAL A 103 9.87 -1.67 25.77
CA VAL A 103 9.06 -2.73 25.15
C VAL A 103 9.73 -4.07 25.42
N VAL A 104 8.98 -5.03 25.95
CA VAL A 104 9.40 -6.42 26.06
C VAL A 104 8.96 -7.15 24.79
N TRP A 105 9.91 -7.73 24.07
CA TRP A 105 9.63 -8.49 22.85
C TRP A 105 9.45 -9.97 23.19
N GLY A 106 8.37 -10.58 22.69
CA GLY A 106 8.10 -12.01 22.84
C GLY A 106 7.66 -12.67 21.54
N ASN A 107 7.35 -13.97 21.62
CA ASN A 107 7.02 -14.82 20.48
C ASN A 107 5.78 -14.33 19.70
N MET A 108 4.83 -13.67 20.37
CA MET A 108 3.64 -13.11 19.72
C MET A 108 4.02 -11.98 18.76
N ASN A 109 4.98 -11.13 19.14
CA ASN A 109 5.48 -10.06 18.28
C ASN A 109 6.19 -10.64 17.04
N GLU A 110 6.96 -11.71 17.23
CA GLU A 110 7.63 -12.41 16.13
C GLU A 110 6.63 -12.99 15.13
N TYR A 111 5.57 -13.65 15.60
CA TYR A 111 4.54 -14.22 14.72
C TYR A 111 3.80 -13.14 13.91
N VAL A 112 3.38 -12.05 14.56
CA VAL A 112 2.71 -10.93 13.89
C VAL A 112 3.64 -10.30 12.86
N PHE A 113 4.91 -10.11 13.19
CA PHE A 113 5.90 -9.61 12.24
C PHE A 113 6.10 -10.55 11.05
N GLN A 114 6.26 -11.85 11.27
CA GLN A 114 6.43 -12.83 10.18
C GLN A 114 5.21 -12.86 9.25
N SER A 115 4.00 -12.73 9.81
CA SER A 115 2.77 -12.61 9.03
C SER A 115 2.75 -11.35 8.17
N LEU A 116 3.06 -10.19 8.76
CA LEU A 116 3.14 -8.91 8.05
C LEU A 116 4.23 -8.91 6.97
N ALA A 117 5.40 -9.49 7.26
CA ALA A 117 6.50 -9.65 6.33
C ALA A 117 6.10 -10.51 5.12
N SER A 118 5.48 -11.67 5.38
CA SER A 118 5.03 -12.60 4.34
C SER A 118 3.98 -11.97 3.43
N ASP A 119 2.98 -11.32 4.02
CA ASP A 119 1.91 -10.63 3.29
C ASP A 119 2.45 -9.44 2.48
N SER A 120 3.37 -8.66 3.05
CA SER A 120 3.98 -7.52 2.36
C SER A 120 4.87 -7.96 1.19
N TYR A 121 5.62 -9.05 1.34
CA TYR A 121 6.41 -9.63 0.26
C TYR A 121 5.52 -10.21 -0.85
N ALA A 122 4.42 -10.88 -0.51
CA ALA A 122 3.48 -11.41 -1.48
C ALA A 122 2.87 -10.32 -2.38
N ASP A 123 2.52 -9.15 -1.81
CA ASP A 123 2.02 -8.02 -2.58
C ASP A 123 3.09 -7.42 -3.52
N LEU A 124 4.34 -7.32 -3.04
CA LEU A 124 5.46 -6.84 -3.85
C LEU A 124 5.78 -7.79 -5.02
N LEU A 125 5.76 -9.10 -4.76
CA LEU A 125 5.97 -10.13 -5.77
C LEU A 125 4.84 -10.13 -6.81
N LYS A 126 3.59 -10.11 -6.36
CA LYS A 126 2.42 -10.08 -7.25
C LYS A 126 2.44 -8.87 -8.18
N MET A 127 2.90 -7.72 -7.70
CA MET A 127 3.13 -6.53 -8.52
C MET A 127 4.18 -6.78 -9.62
N SER A 128 5.34 -7.31 -9.23
CA SER A 128 6.44 -7.65 -10.15
C SER A 128 6.01 -8.66 -11.24
N GLU A 129 5.25 -9.68 -10.86
CA GLU A 129 4.69 -10.67 -11.78
C GLU A 129 3.66 -10.06 -12.74
N THR A 130 2.78 -9.19 -12.23
CA THR A 130 1.79 -8.49 -13.05
C THR A 130 2.46 -7.60 -14.08
N ALA A 131 3.46 -6.82 -13.67
CA ALA A 131 4.27 -5.99 -14.55
C ALA A 131 4.99 -6.83 -15.63
N GLY A 132 5.56 -7.97 -15.24
CA GLY A 132 6.16 -8.92 -16.18
C GLY A 132 5.16 -9.48 -17.20
N LYS A 133 3.93 -9.80 -16.77
CA LYS A 133 2.87 -10.33 -17.64
C LYS A 133 2.41 -9.29 -18.67
N THR A 134 2.08 -8.08 -18.24
CA THR A 134 1.61 -7.01 -19.15
C THR A 134 2.69 -6.61 -20.16
N SER A 135 3.96 -6.63 -19.73
CA SER A 135 5.12 -6.38 -20.58
C SER A 135 5.35 -7.45 -21.64
N ARG A 136 5.19 -8.74 -21.29
CA ARG A 136 5.27 -9.84 -22.25
C ARG A 136 4.18 -9.73 -23.32
N GLU A 137 2.97 -9.36 -22.92
CA GLU A 137 1.86 -9.17 -23.86
C GLU A 137 2.14 -8.00 -24.82
N PHE A 138 2.62 -6.86 -24.31
CA PHE A 138 3.06 -5.74 -25.13
C PHE A 138 4.14 -6.16 -26.15
N ALA A 139 5.20 -6.86 -25.70
CA ALA A 139 6.26 -7.33 -26.59
C ALA A 139 5.75 -8.30 -27.67
N LYS A 140 4.79 -9.18 -27.34
CA LYS A 140 4.13 -10.08 -28.29
C LYS A 140 3.35 -9.29 -29.34
N ILE A 141 2.61 -8.26 -28.94
CA ILE A 141 1.86 -7.38 -29.85
C ILE A 141 2.82 -6.65 -30.78
N VAL A 142 3.88 -6.01 -30.24
CA VAL A 142 4.89 -5.30 -31.05
C VAL A 142 5.50 -6.24 -32.09
N ARG A 143 5.94 -7.45 -31.70
CA ARG A 143 6.54 -8.43 -32.62
C ARG A 143 5.54 -8.89 -33.68
N SER A 144 4.31 -9.22 -33.29
CA SER A 144 3.27 -9.70 -34.22
C SER A 144 2.95 -8.65 -35.28
N GLN A 145 2.85 -7.39 -34.88
CA GLN A 145 2.52 -6.30 -35.78
C GLN A 145 3.71 -5.88 -36.64
N ALA A 146 4.92 -5.85 -36.07
CA ALA A 146 6.14 -5.62 -36.84
C ALA A 146 6.35 -6.70 -37.92
N ALA A 147 6.03 -7.97 -37.63
CA ALA A 147 6.04 -9.04 -38.62
C ALA A 147 4.96 -8.86 -39.70
N GLN A 148 3.76 -8.38 -39.35
CA GLN A 148 2.70 -8.06 -40.31
C GLN A 148 3.09 -6.92 -41.26
N THR A 149 3.85 -5.92 -40.81
CA THR A 149 4.36 -4.83 -41.66
C THR A 149 5.34 -5.34 -42.72
N LEU A 150 6.14 -6.38 -42.41
CA LEU A 150 7.00 -7.05 -43.40
C LEU A 150 6.19 -7.85 -44.42
N TRP A 151 5.13 -8.51 -43.96
CA TRP A 151 4.19 -9.26 -44.81
C TRP A 151 3.32 -8.37 -45.71
N ALA A 152 3.13 -7.09 -45.36
CA ALA A 152 2.37 -6.15 -46.18
C ALA A 152 2.99 -5.95 -47.58
N ALA A 153 4.29 -6.20 -47.73
CA ALA A 153 4.96 -6.24 -49.04
C ALA A 153 4.42 -7.31 -50.00
N GLY A 154 3.68 -8.30 -49.49
CA GLY A 154 3.00 -9.35 -50.28
C GLY A 154 1.46 -9.21 -50.33
N THR A 155 0.89 -8.09 -49.86
CA THR A 155 -0.56 -7.83 -49.86
C THR A 155 -0.88 -6.49 -50.54
N ASN A 156 -2.14 -6.23 -50.89
CA ASN A 156 -2.58 -4.93 -51.47
C ASN A 156 -2.58 -3.76 -50.45
N GLU A 157 -2.01 -3.93 -49.27
CA GLU A 157 -1.93 -2.89 -48.26
C GLU A 157 -0.65 -2.05 -48.43
N THR A 158 -0.79 -0.71 -48.38
CA THR A 158 0.37 0.18 -48.44
C THR A 158 1.15 0.18 -47.13
N ALA A 159 2.47 0.40 -47.18
CA ALA A 159 3.34 0.51 -46.00
C ALA A 159 2.85 1.59 -44.99
N VAL A 160 2.18 2.64 -45.48
CA VAL A 160 1.59 3.70 -44.66
C VAL A 160 0.35 3.20 -43.89
N GLN A 161 -0.51 2.40 -44.51
CA GLN A 161 -1.69 1.79 -43.87
C GLN A 161 -1.27 0.75 -42.82
N ALA A 162 -0.30 -0.10 -43.16
CA ALA A 162 0.28 -1.06 -42.22
C ALA A 162 0.90 -0.36 -41.00
N GLY A 163 1.63 0.75 -41.23
CA GLY A 163 2.15 1.61 -40.18
C GLY A 163 1.06 2.21 -39.29
N ARG A 164 0.01 2.82 -39.85
CA ARG A 164 -1.10 3.40 -39.06
C ARG A 164 -1.82 2.35 -38.20
N ARG A 165 -2.07 1.15 -38.73
CA ARG A 165 -2.68 0.05 -37.97
C ARG A 165 -1.79 -0.42 -36.83
N PHE A 166 -0.49 -0.55 -37.08
CA PHE A 166 0.50 -0.90 -36.06
C PHE A 166 0.47 0.10 -34.90
N TRP A 167 0.49 1.40 -35.20
CA TRP A 167 0.49 2.46 -34.17
C TRP A 167 -0.81 2.51 -33.38
N LYS A 168 -1.96 2.39 -34.05
CA LYS A 168 -3.26 2.32 -33.39
C LYS A 168 -3.32 1.16 -32.37
N LYS A 169 -2.83 -0.03 -32.75
CA LYS A 169 -2.76 -1.17 -31.84
C LYS A 169 -1.77 -0.97 -30.70
N LEU A 170 -0.65 -0.29 -30.91
CA LEU A 170 0.29 0.02 -29.83
C LEU A 170 -0.29 1.04 -28.83
N GLU A 171 -1.02 2.04 -29.30
CA GLU A 171 -1.72 2.98 -28.43
C GLU A 171 -2.82 2.29 -27.60
N GLU A 172 -3.57 1.38 -28.21
CA GLU A 172 -4.59 0.56 -27.53
C GLU A 172 -4.00 -0.42 -26.49
N ASN A 173 -2.74 -0.83 -26.66
CA ASN A 173 -2.08 -1.87 -25.86
C ASN A 173 -0.86 -1.37 -25.08
N ARG A 174 -0.77 -0.07 -24.76
CA ARG A 174 0.25 0.45 -23.83
C ARG A 174 0.31 -0.43 -22.58
N ILE A 175 1.52 -0.77 -22.13
CA ILE A 175 1.76 -1.62 -20.96
C ILE A 175 0.89 -1.10 -19.83
N ALA A 176 -0.07 -1.93 -19.43
CA ALA A 176 -0.91 -1.67 -18.28
C ALA A 176 -0.01 -1.67 -17.04
N VAL A 177 0.38 -0.47 -16.61
CA VAL A 177 -0.28 0.20 -15.49
C VAL A 177 -1.08 -0.77 -14.60
N VAL A 178 -0.71 -0.94 -13.31
CA VAL A 178 -1.41 -1.82 -12.36
C VAL A 178 -2.90 -1.49 -12.42
N ILE A 179 -3.71 -2.47 -12.86
CA ILE A 179 -5.14 -2.31 -13.00
C ILE A 179 -5.76 -2.66 -11.65
N TYR A 180 -6.36 -1.67 -10.99
CA TYR A 180 -7.05 -1.86 -9.72
C TYR A 180 -8.38 -2.61 -9.94
N ARG A 181 -9.02 -3.04 -8.85
CA ARG A 181 -10.32 -3.74 -8.91
C ARG A 181 -11.42 -2.92 -9.58
N ASP A 182 -11.32 -1.59 -9.50
CA ASP A 182 -12.24 -0.62 -10.11
C ASP A 182 -11.92 -0.32 -11.60
N GLY A 183 -10.89 -0.97 -12.16
CA GLY A 183 -10.45 -0.75 -13.54
C GLY A 183 -9.53 0.46 -13.73
N SER A 184 -9.25 1.23 -12.68
CA SER A 184 -8.31 2.34 -12.74
C SER A 184 -6.88 1.84 -12.98
N ARG A 185 -6.09 2.65 -13.68
CA ARG A 185 -4.75 2.33 -14.14
C ARG A 185 -3.75 3.17 -13.33
N HIS A 186 -2.99 2.55 -12.42
CA HIS A 186 -1.88 3.18 -11.67
C HIS A 186 -0.47 2.78 -12.12
N GLN A 187 0.47 3.73 -12.19
CA GLN A 187 1.87 3.40 -12.50
C GLN A 187 2.44 2.46 -11.43
N VAL A 188 3.36 1.57 -11.82
CA VAL A 188 3.97 0.62 -10.88
C VAL A 188 4.73 1.34 -9.77
N ALA A 189 5.36 2.48 -10.07
CA ALA A 189 6.01 3.33 -9.06
C ALA A 189 5.00 3.90 -8.05
N ASP A 190 3.83 4.38 -8.50
CA ASP A 190 2.76 4.88 -7.62
C ASP A 190 2.21 3.75 -6.74
N TYR A 191 2.04 2.56 -7.33
CA TYR A 191 1.59 1.37 -6.62
C TYR A 191 2.61 0.91 -5.58
N ALA A 192 3.89 0.80 -5.93
CA ALA A 192 4.97 0.44 -5.01
C ALA A 192 5.06 1.47 -3.86
N GLY A 193 4.97 2.76 -4.18
CA GLY A 193 4.83 3.86 -3.23
C GLY A 193 3.68 3.67 -2.26
N MET A 194 2.51 3.33 -2.80
CA MET A 194 1.30 3.08 -2.02
C MET A 194 1.44 1.84 -1.14
N VAL A 195 1.93 0.71 -1.66
CA VAL A 195 2.11 -0.54 -0.91
C VAL A 195 3.08 -0.31 0.24
N ALA A 196 4.25 0.28 -0.04
CA ALA A 196 5.25 0.56 0.99
C ALA A 196 4.70 1.44 2.11
N ARG A 197 3.97 2.52 1.78
CA ARG A 197 3.33 3.38 2.80
C ARG A 197 2.24 2.66 3.59
N THR A 198 1.41 1.89 2.90
CA THR A 198 0.28 1.16 3.52
C THR A 198 0.81 0.08 4.46
N LYS A 199 1.74 -0.77 4.03
CA LYS A 199 2.32 -1.83 4.86
C LYS A 199 3.13 -1.27 6.02
N ALA A 200 3.93 -0.21 5.80
CA ALA A 200 4.62 0.50 6.88
C ALA A 200 3.63 1.01 7.94
N LYS A 201 2.49 1.57 7.52
CA LYS A 201 1.49 2.10 8.44
C LYS A 201 0.74 0.98 9.18
N THR A 202 0.38 -0.09 8.49
CA THR A 202 -0.19 -1.30 9.11
C THR A 202 0.75 -1.88 10.16
N ALA A 203 2.05 -1.99 9.84
CA ALA A 203 3.07 -2.47 10.77
C ALA A 203 3.17 -1.59 12.02
N PHE A 204 3.21 -0.26 11.85
CA PHE A 204 3.16 0.69 12.95
C PHE A 204 1.92 0.47 13.83
N ASN A 205 0.74 0.30 13.24
CA ASN A 205 -0.49 0.10 14.01
C ASN A 205 -0.48 -1.22 14.79
N TYR A 206 -0.05 -2.33 14.19
CA TYR A 206 0.09 -3.60 14.90
C TYR A 206 1.10 -3.52 16.05
N GLY A 207 2.22 -2.84 15.86
CA GLY A 207 3.18 -2.62 16.95
C GLY A 207 2.56 -1.86 18.13
N SER A 208 1.76 -0.82 17.85
CA SER A 208 1.03 -0.10 18.89
C SER A 208 -0.01 -0.98 19.60
N LEU A 209 -0.74 -1.80 18.85
CA LEU A 209 -1.79 -2.68 19.37
C LEU A 209 -1.23 -3.81 20.24
N ASP A 210 -0.09 -4.40 19.87
CA ASP A 210 0.53 -5.47 20.64
C ASP A 210 1.02 -4.97 22.02
N VAL A 211 1.56 -3.74 22.07
CA VAL A 211 1.91 -3.12 23.37
C VAL A 211 0.65 -2.80 24.18
N ALA A 212 -0.39 -2.29 23.53
CA ALA A 212 -1.67 -2.04 24.19
C ALA A 212 -2.24 -3.34 24.80
N GLU A 213 -2.22 -4.45 24.07
CA GLU A 213 -2.66 -5.74 24.58
C GLU A 213 -1.81 -6.23 25.76
N SER A 214 -0.48 -6.11 25.68
CA SER A 214 0.43 -6.54 26.76
C SER A 214 0.23 -5.76 28.07
N GLU A 215 -0.32 -4.55 27.98
CA GLU A 215 -0.59 -3.65 29.11
C GLU A 215 -2.09 -3.61 29.47
N ASP A 216 -2.84 -4.64 29.07
CA ASP A 216 -4.28 -4.83 29.33
C ASP A 216 -5.12 -3.60 28.93
N VAL A 217 -4.76 -2.97 27.81
CA VAL A 217 -5.51 -1.88 27.21
C VAL A 217 -6.56 -2.45 26.26
N GLN A 218 -7.84 -2.32 26.63
CA GLN A 218 -8.94 -2.85 25.82
C GLN A 218 -9.46 -1.86 24.76
N TYR A 219 -9.10 -0.58 24.87
CA TYR A 219 -9.62 0.48 24.00
C TYR A 219 -8.51 1.39 23.46
N MET A 220 -8.69 1.89 22.25
CA MET A 220 -7.77 2.77 21.56
C MET A 220 -8.51 4.03 21.09
N GLU A 221 -7.88 5.19 21.24
CA GLU A 221 -8.27 6.39 20.53
C GLU A 221 -7.73 6.34 19.09
N VAL A 222 -8.59 6.66 18.14
CA VAL A 222 -8.29 6.62 16.71
C VAL A 222 -7.97 8.04 16.23
N VAL A 223 -6.79 8.21 15.64
CA VAL A 223 -6.37 9.47 15.00
C VAL A 223 -6.26 9.25 13.50
N ASP A 224 -7.10 9.91 12.70
CA ASP A 224 -7.18 9.68 11.26
C ASP A 224 -7.46 10.98 10.49
N GLY A 225 -7.68 10.90 9.17
CA GLY A 225 -8.24 12.02 8.42
C GLY A 225 -9.70 12.27 8.81
N ALA A 226 -10.10 13.54 8.91
CA ALA A 226 -11.46 13.94 9.34
C ALA A 226 -12.61 13.32 8.52
N ASN A 227 -12.35 12.92 7.27
CA ASN A 227 -13.33 12.32 6.37
C ASN A 227 -13.08 10.82 6.13
N CYS A 228 -12.19 10.18 6.89
CA CYS A 228 -11.92 8.75 6.74
C CYS A 228 -12.96 7.94 7.52
N GLY A 229 -13.71 7.10 6.81
CA GLY A 229 -14.57 6.10 7.43
C GLY A 229 -13.80 4.96 8.11
N TRP A 230 -14.49 4.17 8.95
CA TRP A 230 -13.93 3.12 9.80
C TRP A 230 -13.46 1.90 9.01
N ASP A 231 -14.39 1.16 8.39
CA ASP A 231 -14.14 -0.06 7.62
C ASP A 231 -13.75 0.21 6.16
N SER A 232 -14.11 1.38 5.64
CA SER A 232 -13.81 1.85 4.28
C SER A 232 -13.78 3.37 4.24
N HIS A 233 -13.13 3.96 3.22
CA HIS A 233 -13.04 5.42 3.09
C HIS A 233 -14.42 6.11 3.12
N ASN A 234 -15.40 5.51 2.45
CA ASN A 234 -16.74 6.08 2.28
C ASN A 234 -17.73 5.68 3.38
N SER A 235 -17.27 4.98 4.42
CA SER A 235 -18.12 4.64 5.55
C SER A 235 -18.64 5.89 6.24
N LEU A 236 -19.93 5.91 6.57
CA LEU A 236 -20.53 6.99 7.37
C LEU A 236 -20.13 6.93 8.84
N ASP A 237 -19.56 5.80 9.27
CA ASP A 237 -18.91 5.66 10.57
C ASP A 237 -17.50 6.25 10.51
N PHE A 238 -17.33 7.51 10.93
CA PHE A 238 -16.04 8.20 10.86
C PHE A 238 -15.06 7.69 11.92
N ALA A 239 -13.80 7.51 11.50
CA ALA A 239 -12.76 6.95 12.35
C ALA A 239 -12.14 7.99 13.29
N ASP A 240 -11.86 9.20 12.80
CA ASP A 240 -11.10 10.21 13.53
C ASP A 240 -11.77 10.66 14.84
N GLY A 241 -11.01 10.61 15.93
CA GLY A 241 -11.46 10.95 17.28
C GLY A 241 -12.35 9.90 17.96
N SER A 242 -12.61 8.76 17.30
CA SER A 242 -13.39 7.67 17.90
C SER A 242 -12.58 6.85 18.92
N ILE A 243 -13.29 6.18 19.83
CA ILE A 243 -12.71 5.17 20.72
C ILE A 243 -13.21 3.81 20.23
N ARG A 244 -12.29 2.88 20.00
CA ARG A 244 -12.58 1.54 19.47
C ARG A 244 -11.95 0.48 20.34
N THR A 245 -12.54 -0.71 20.33
CA THR A 245 -11.94 -1.86 21.00
C THR A 245 -10.65 -2.28 20.30
N LEU A 246 -9.75 -2.91 21.04
CA LEU A 246 -8.51 -3.45 20.49
C LEU A 246 -8.78 -4.46 19.37
N ALA A 247 -9.85 -5.26 19.50
CA ALA A 247 -10.28 -6.21 18.48
C ALA A 247 -10.70 -5.52 17.17
N GLU A 248 -11.56 -4.50 17.24
CA GLU A 248 -11.97 -3.72 16.05
C GLU A 248 -10.75 -3.07 15.38
N CYS A 249 -9.82 -2.51 16.17
CA CYS A 249 -8.60 -1.91 15.63
C CYS A 249 -7.69 -2.93 14.90
N ARG A 250 -7.65 -4.18 15.35
CA ARG A 250 -6.90 -5.27 14.68
C ARG A 250 -7.58 -5.72 13.39
N GLU A 251 -8.91 -5.70 13.34
CA GLU A 251 -9.70 -6.04 12.16
C GLU A 251 -9.58 -4.95 11.08
N TYR A 252 -9.62 -3.67 11.49
CA TYR A 252 -9.56 -2.51 10.60
C TYR A 252 -8.33 -1.63 10.87
N PRO A 253 -7.11 -2.14 10.67
CA PRO A 253 -5.89 -1.39 10.95
C PRO A 253 -5.73 -0.15 10.05
N LEU A 254 -6.38 -0.14 8.89
CA LEU A 254 -6.54 0.97 7.95
C LEU A 254 -7.90 0.83 7.24
N SER A 255 -8.48 1.93 6.77
CA SER A 255 -9.70 1.89 5.94
C SER A 255 -9.44 1.82 4.43
N HIS A 256 -8.27 2.25 3.98
CA HIS A 256 -7.91 2.29 2.56
C HIS A 256 -6.38 2.43 2.36
N PRO A 257 -5.89 2.22 1.13
CA PRO A 257 -4.51 2.56 0.75
C PRO A 257 -4.11 3.99 1.12
N ASN A 258 -2.87 4.19 1.57
CA ASN A 258 -2.33 5.48 2.04
C ASN A 258 -3.09 6.14 3.22
N CYS A 259 -3.93 5.40 3.93
CA CYS A 259 -4.60 5.89 5.14
C CYS A 259 -3.58 6.36 6.19
N LYS A 260 -3.93 7.41 6.94
CA LYS A 260 -3.05 8.02 7.96
C LYS A 260 -3.35 7.51 9.38
N ARG A 261 -4.43 6.73 9.55
CA ARG A 261 -4.93 6.18 10.82
C ARG A 261 -3.84 5.68 11.75
N SER A 262 -3.83 6.19 12.96
CA SER A 262 -3.01 5.72 14.06
C SER A 262 -3.89 5.35 15.24
N PHE A 263 -3.44 4.39 16.04
CA PHE A 263 -4.09 4.06 17.30
C PHE A 263 -3.24 4.49 18.47
N ILE A 264 -3.87 5.16 19.43
CA ILE A 264 -3.25 5.61 20.68
C ILE A 264 -3.94 4.89 21.83
N PRO A 265 -3.21 4.20 22.71
CA PRO A 265 -3.81 3.60 23.91
C PRO A 265 -4.55 4.67 24.72
N VAL A 266 -5.80 4.41 25.11
CA VAL A 266 -6.52 5.37 25.96
C VAL A 266 -5.78 5.57 27.28
N SER A 267 -5.83 6.80 27.81
CA SER A 267 -5.18 7.15 29.07
C SER A 267 -5.72 6.32 30.24
N ARG A 268 -4.92 6.13 31.29
CA ARG A 268 -5.36 5.40 32.49
C ARG A 268 -6.64 5.98 33.11
N THR A 269 -6.77 7.30 33.08
CA THR A 269 -7.98 8.01 33.55
C THR A 269 -9.19 7.61 32.72
N LEU A 270 -9.09 7.72 31.39
CA LEU A 270 -10.19 7.39 30.48
C LEU A 270 -10.56 5.89 30.53
N ARG A 271 -9.60 4.99 30.75
CA ARG A 271 -9.89 3.56 30.99
C ARG A 271 -10.75 3.33 32.21
N ARG A 272 -10.46 4.04 33.31
CA ARG A 272 -11.21 3.93 34.55
C ARG A 272 -12.63 4.42 34.33
N GLU A 273 -12.78 5.58 33.69
CA GLU A 273 -14.09 6.11 33.32
C GLU A 273 -14.85 5.06 32.49
N ILE A 274 -14.26 4.51 31.40
CA ILE A 274 -14.90 3.51 30.53
C ILE A 274 -15.39 2.30 31.34
N ARG A 275 -14.54 1.79 32.23
CA ARG A 275 -14.90 0.65 33.09
C ARG A 275 -16.05 0.97 34.03
N ASP A 276 -16.03 2.13 34.66
CA ASP A 276 -17.07 2.56 35.60
C ASP A 276 -18.44 2.67 34.88
N ALA A 277 -18.45 3.15 33.63
CA ALA A 277 -19.66 3.22 32.82
C ALA A 277 -20.20 1.87 32.36
N VAL A 278 -19.34 0.99 31.83
CA VAL A 278 -19.75 -0.38 31.44
C VAL A 278 -20.33 -1.13 32.63
N ARG A 279 -19.74 -0.96 33.82
CA ARG A 279 -20.24 -1.59 35.04
C ARG A 279 -21.64 -1.10 35.40
N ALA A 280 -21.88 0.20 35.36
CA ALA A 280 -23.17 0.77 35.70
C ALA A 280 -24.29 0.39 34.70
N GLU A 281 -23.96 0.29 33.40
CA GLU A 281 -24.89 -0.26 32.40
C GLU A 281 -25.25 -1.73 32.69
N MET A 282 -24.28 -2.56 33.10
CA MET A 282 -24.52 -3.96 33.43
C MET A 282 -25.30 -4.15 34.74
N GLU A 283 -25.17 -3.24 35.70
CA GLU A 283 -25.84 -3.29 37.00
C GLU A 283 -27.28 -2.75 36.95
N GLY A 284 -27.75 -2.23 35.80
CA GLY A 284 -29.14 -1.81 35.60
C GLY A 284 -29.54 -0.58 36.41
N ASP A 285 -28.58 0.31 36.67
CA ASP A 285 -28.79 1.51 37.47
C ASP A 285 -29.55 2.57 36.64
N GLU A 286 -30.86 2.68 36.86
CA GLU A 286 -31.75 3.61 36.12
C GLU A 286 -31.39 5.10 36.37
N ASP A 287 -30.67 5.40 37.45
CA ASP A 287 -30.20 6.74 37.82
C ASP A 287 -28.75 7.03 37.34
N TYR A 288 -28.09 6.06 36.69
CA TYR A 288 -26.78 6.28 36.09
C TYR A 288 -26.93 6.93 34.71
N GLU A 289 -26.78 8.25 34.63
CA GLU A 289 -26.43 8.88 33.36
C GLU A 289 -25.01 8.43 32.98
N PRO A 290 -24.81 7.65 31.90
CA PRO A 290 -23.49 7.26 31.50
C PRO A 290 -22.71 8.52 31.11
N ALA A 291 -21.76 8.91 31.96
CA ALA A 291 -20.73 9.89 31.62
C ALA A 291 -19.87 9.41 30.42
N LEU A 292 -20.08 8.17 29.95
CA LEU A 292 -19.59 7.63 28.70
C LEU A 292 -20.72 7.20 27.76
N THR A 293 -21.59 8.15 27.41
CA THR A 293 -21.66 8.46 25.99
C THR A 293 -20.25 8.81 25.54
N ILE A 294 -19.50 7.83 24.99
CA ILE A 294 -18.13 7.97 24.50
C ILE A 294 -17.96 9.42 23.99
N PRO A 295 -17.06 10.25 24.54
CA PRO A 295 -16.96 11.66 24.18
C PRO A 295 -16.80 11.91 22.67
N ALA A 296 -16.42 10.88 21.89
CA ALA A 296 -16.45 10.85 20.44
C ALA A 296 -17.87 10.86 19.83
N LEU A 297 -18.84 10.17 20.44
CA LEU A 297 -20.25 10.13 20.02
C LEU A 297 -20.95 11.48 20.28
N GLU A 298 -20.65 12.13 21.41
CA GLU A 298 -21.06 13.50 21.73
C GLU A 298 -20.37 14.53 20.80
N ARG A 299 -19.05 14.43 20.58
CA ARG A 299 -18.33 15.27 19.60
C ARG A 299 -18.83 15.06 18.17
N PHE A 300 -19.21 13.83 17.82
CA PHE A 300 -19.84 13.50 16.54
C PHE A 300 -21.22 14.16 16.41
N LYS A 301 -22.07 14.08 17.45
CA LYS A 301 -23.38 14.77 17.49
C LYS A 301 -23.23 16.29 17.41
N GLN A 302 -22.34 16.89 18.21
CA GLN A 302 -22.07 18.33 18.22
C GLN A 302 -21.45 18.84 16.90
N ARG A 303 -20.62 18.04 16.23
CA ARG A 303 -20.03 18.36 14.92
C ARG A 303 -21.03 18.21 13.78
N LYS A 304 -21.94 17.22 13.87
CA LYS A 304 -23.05 17.03 12.93
C LYS A 304 -24.04 18.20 12.98
N GLU A 305 -24.38 18.69 14.17
CA GLU A 305 -25.23 19.89 14.35
C GLU A 305 -24.56 21.17 13.83
N ARG A 306 -23.26 21.35 14.07
CA ARG A 306 -22.52 22.54 13.57
C ARG A 306 -22.32 22.58 12.06
N LEU A 307 -22.28 21.43 11.39
CA LEU A 307 -22.04 21.33 9.94
C LEU A 307 -23.33 21.30 9.11
N GLY A 308 -24.50 21.24 9.73
CA GLY A 308 -25.79 21.29 9.03
C GLY A 308 -26.05 20.11 8.08
N ILE A 309 -25.34 18.99 8.24
CA ILE A 309 -25.50 17.81 7.38
C ILE A 309 -26.61 16.96 7.99
N GLY A 310 -27.85 17.23 7.56
CA GLY A 310 -29.03 16.49 7.99
C GLY A 310 -30.31 17.31 8.08
N GLN A 311 -30.63 18.07 7.03
CA GLN A 311 -32.00 18.22 6.53
C GLN A 311 -31.98 17.86 5.04
#